data_AF-A0A2H9TFM2-F1
#
_entry.id   AF-A0A2H9TFM2-F1
#
_cell.length_a   1.000
_cell.length_b   1.000
_cell.length_c   1.000
_cell.angle_alpha   90.00
_cell.angle_beta   90.00
_cell.angle_gamma   90.00
#
_symmetry.space_group_name_H-M   'P 1'
#
loop_
_entity.id
_entity.type
_entity.pdbx_description
1 polymer ?
#
loop_
_entity_poly.entity_id
_entity_poly.type
_entity_poly.pdbx_seq_one_letter_code
_entity_poly.pdbx_strand_id
1 'polypeptide(L)'
;MSATFDKHGNVLVGDKFGDIVRFNKTDFKSTVVAGCVSMVTDLLATPQYIIMADRDEKIRLINADHPVLIERFLLQHTEYVSGIVLAGEQLVSIGGDGCLMLWALEKEVPLQVFRVGDSFDPVGIAVNKDATTIAYVLDKTSAVHLVSLENGRLVETIQTINLPTGCRPSTIACVGKEWIIGGKLEDAPFLARINDGQVDVIRAFAELDLSKESQDWSQIVRSHLRKLKYPKDDSDADE
;
A
#
# COMPACT_ATOMS: atom_id res chain seq x y z
N MET A 1 4.01 5.02 6.21
CA MET A 1 2.65 5.47 6.56
C MET A 1 1.71 4.79 5.61
N SER A 2 0.83 3.95 6.15
CA SER A 2 -0.15 3.16 5.40
C SER A 2 -1.50 3.30 6.10
N ALA A 3 -2.58 3.06 5.36
CA ALA A 3 -3.93 3.11 5.90
C ALA A 3 -4.80 2.01 5.30
N THR A 4 -5.69 1.47 6.13
CA THR A 4 -6.64 0.43 5.72
C THR A 4 -7.94 0.56 6.52
N PHE A 5 -8.96 -0.22 6.19
CA PHE A 5 -10.23 -0.25 6.93
C PHE A 5 -10.30 -1.49 7.81
N ASP A 6 -10.72 -1.32 9.06
CA ASP A 6 -11.06 -2.47 9.91
C ASP A 6 -12.42 -3.10 9.55
N LYS A 7 -12.75 -4.24 10.18
CA LYS A 7 -14.02 -4.95 9.96
C LYS A 7 -15.28 -4.15 10.29
N HIS A 8 -15.15 -3.03 10.99
CA HIS A 8 -16.25 -2.12 11.33
C HIS A 8 -16.30 -0.90 10.40
N GLY A 9 -15.37 -0.79 9.45
CA GLY A 9 -15.24 0.31 8.50
C GLY A 9 -14.57 1.55 9.09
N ASN A 10 -13.92 1.45 10.25
CA ASN A 10 -13.08 2.52 10.77
C ASN A 10 -11.75 2.53 10.03
N VAL A 11 -11.07 3.68 10.01
CA VAL A 11 -9.77 3.80 9.34
C VAL A 11 -8.67 3.46 10.33
N LEU A 12 -7.79 2.53 9.97
CA LEU A 12 -6.52 2.28 10.66
C LEU A 12 -5.42 3.02 9.91
N VAL A 13 -4.57 3.75 10.62
CA VAL A 13 -3.42 4.47 10.07
C VAL A 13 -2.17 4.06 10.84
N GLY A 14 -1.17 3.56 10.11
CA GLY A 14 0.14 3.24 10.63
C GLY A 14 1.07 4.40 10.33
N ASP A 15 1.68 4.98 11.34
CA ASP A 15 2.49 6.18 11.19
C ASP A 15 4.00 5.90 11.06
N LYS A 16 4.80 6.97 11.01
CA LYS A 16 6.26 6.86 10.88
C LYS A 16 6.98 6.51 12.19
N PHE A 17 6.32 6.70 13.33
CA PHE A 17 6.87 6.45 14.66
C PHE A 17 6.54 5.05 15.18
N GLY A 18 5.68 4.33 14.46
CA GLY A 18 5.35 2.94 14.74
C GLY A 18 3.96 2.75 15.31
N ASP A 19 3.18 3.81 15.49
CA ASP A 19 1.83 3.74 16.05
C ASP A 19 0.80 3.32 15.00
N ILE A 20 -0.15 2.51 15.42
CA ILE A 20 -1.37 2.20 14.67
C ILE A 20 -2.52 2.93 15.37
N VAL A 21 -3.08 3.90 14.66
CA VAL A 21 -4.17 4.76 15.13
C VAL A 21 -5.46 4.38 14.43
N ARG A 22 -6.52 4.10 15.19
CA ARG A 22 -7.87 3.87 14.69
C ARG A 22 -8.67 5.17 14.76
N PHE A 23 -9.22 5.60 13.63
CA PHE A 23 -10.16 6.71 13.50
C PHE A 23 -11.57 6.19 13.30
N ASN A 24 -12.48 6.58 14.19
CA ASN A 24 -13.89 6.25 14.06
C ASN A 24 -14.47 6.88 12.77
N LYS A 25 -15.20 6.09 11.97
CA LYS A 25 -15.74 6.56 10.69
C LYS A 25 -16.84 7.61 10.78
N THR A 26 -17.44 7.79 11.96
CA THR A 26 -18.59 8.67 12.19
C THR A 26 -18.19 9.96 12.86
N ASP A 27 -17.41 9.90 13.94
CA ASP A 27 -17.02 11.10 14.71
C ASP A 27 -15.54 11.48 14.57
N PHE A 28 -14.77 10.74 13.76
CA PHE A 28 -13.34 10.96 13.49
C PHE A 28 -12.44 10.97 14.72
N LYS A 29 -12.91 10.51 15.88
CA LYS A 29 -12.06 10.37 17.07
C LYS A 29 -11.01 9.29 16.84
N SER A 30 -9.80 9.58 17.32
CA SER A 30 -8.65 8.70 17.17
C SER A 30 -8.30 7.99 18.47
N THR A 31 -7.84 6.75 18.36
CA THR A 31 -7.29 5.97 19.47
C THR A 31 -6.08 5.17 18.98
N VAL A 32 -4.99 5.17 19.74
CA VAL A 32 -3.85 4.28 19.46
C VAL A 32 -4.25 2.87 19.88
N VAL A 33 -4.14 1.90 18.97
CA VAL A 33 -4.58 0.51 19.22
C VAL A 33 -3.42 -0.45 19.32
N ALA A 34 -2.32 -0.21 18.62
CA ALA A 34 -1.11 -1.03 18.65
C ALA A 34 0.09 -0.19 18.21
N GLY A 35 1.30 -0.74 18.34
CA GLY A 35 2.47 -0.09 17.77
C GLY A 35 3.76 -0.91 17.88
N CYS A 36 4.82 -0.36 17.31
CA CYS A 36 6.17 -0.91 17.35
C CYS A 36 7.21 0.21 17.51
N VAL A 37 8.46 -0.15 17.80
CA VAL A 37 9.58 0.80 17.87
C VAL A 37 10.31 0.85 16.52
N SER A 38 9.55 0.90 15.42
CA SER A 38 10.06 1.05 14.07
C SER A 38 8.99 1.72 13.21
N MET A 39 9.30 2.05 11.96
CA MET A 39 8.35 2.68 11.05
C MET A 39 7.35 1.65 10.53
N VAL A 40 6.05 1.94 10.62
CA VAL A 40 5.02 1.14 9.92
C VAL A 40 5.13 1.41 8.42
N THR A 41 5.46 0.37 7.68
CA THR A 41 5.61 0.43 6.22
C THR A 41 4.29 0.11 5.54
N ASP A 42 3.55 -0.89 6.02
CA ASP A 42 2.27 -1.27 5.45
C ASP A 42 1.29 -1.89 6.46
N LEU A 43 -0.01 -1.84 6.15
CA LEU A 43 -1.12 -2.30 6.99
C LEU A 43 -2.22 -2.99 6.20
N LEU A 44 -2.71 -4.11 6.75
CA LEU A 44 -3.92 -4.78 6.31
C LEU A 44 -4.80 -5.10 7.52
N ALA A 45 -6.08 -5.33 7.25
CA ALA A 45 -7.00 -5.84 8.24
C ALA A 45 -7.80 -7.01 7.67
N THR A 46 -7.96 -8.04 8.49
CA THR A 46 -8.89 -9.15 8.32
C THR A 46 -9.90 -9.11 9.49
N PRO A 47 -10.97 -9.92 9.47
CA PRO A 47 -11.85 -10.01 10.62
C PRO A 47 -11.14 -10.45 11.92
N GLN A 48 -10.05 -11.22 11.81
CA GLN A 48 -9.29 -11.78 12.92
C GLN A 48 -8.07 -10.92 13.30
N TYR A 49 -7.43 -10.28 12.32
CA TYR A 49 -6.12 -9.65 12.48
C TYR A 49 -6.04 -8.22 11.97
N ILE A 50 -5.36 -7.36 12.71
CA ILE A 50 -4.63 -6.22 12.15
C ILE A 50 -3.23 -6.74 11.80
N ILE A 51 -2.85 -6.67 10.53
CA ILE A 51 -1.56 -7.13 10.05
C ILE A 51 -0.72 -5.91 9.74
N MET A 52 0.45 -5.81 10.35
CA MET A 52 1.38 -4.71 10.11
C MET A 52 2.73 -5.21 9.65
N ALA A 53 3.33 -4.48 8.72
CA ALA A 53 4.72 -4.61 8.32
C ALA A 53 5.52 -3.42 8.86
N ASP A 54 6.77 -3.67 9.26
CA ASP A 54 7.67 -2.62 9.73
C ASP A 54 9.02 -2.61 9.02
N ARG A 55 9.76 -1.51 9.21
CA ARG A 55 11.08 -1.29 8.62
C ARG A 55 12.17 -2.22 9.18
N ASP A 56 11.93 -2.86 10.32
CA ASP A 56 12.86 -3.80 10.97
C ASP A 56 12.52 -5.26 10.62
N GLU A 57 12.06 -5.50 9.39
CA GLU A 57 11.82 -6.83 8.79
C GLU A 57 10.61 -7.61 9.33
N LYS A 58 9.83 -7.05 10.26
CA LYS A 58 8.78 -7.82 10.95
C LYS A 58 7.43 -7.62 10.30
N ILE A 59 6.70 -8.73 10.19
CA ILE A 59 5.26 -8.71 9.99
C ILE A 59 4.61 -9.23 11.27
N ARG A 60 3.64 -8.50 11.81
CA ARG A 60 2.94 -8.83 13.06
C ARG A 60 1.47 -9.08 12.77
N LEU A 61 0.94 -10.18 13.29
CA LEU A 61 -0.49 -10.47 13.32
C LEU A 61 -1.00 -10.09 14.71
N ILE A 62 -1.70 -8.96 14.77
CA ILE A 62 -2.28 -8.40 15.99
C ILE A 62 -3.76 -8.79 16.03
N ASN A 63 -4.27 -9.26 17.17
CA ASN A 63 -5.68 -9.62 17.29
C ASN A 63 -6.58 -8.39 17.04
N ALA A 64 -7.55 -8.50 16.13
CA ALA A 64 -8.39 -7.36 15.74
C ALA A 64 -9.36 -6.90 16.85
N ASP A 65 -9.80 -7.82 17.71
CA ASP A 65 -10.70 -7.55 18.85
C ASP A 65 -9.93 -7.13 20.11
N HIS A 66 -8.69 -7.57 20.24
CA HIS A 66 -7.79 -7.24 21.34
C HIS A 66 -6.42 -6.74 20.82
N PRO A 67 -6.34 -5.50 20.32
CA PRO A 67 -5.14 -4.98 19.64
C PRO A 67 -3.85 -4.88 20.48
N VAL A 68 -3.96 -5.12 21.79
CA VAL A 68 -2.80 -5.26 22.69
C VAL A 68 -2.09 -6.61 22.55
N LEU A 69 -2.73 -7.60 21.92
CA LEU A 69 -2.22 -8.96 21.76
C LEU A 69 -1.63 -9.13 20.36
N ILE A 70 -0.31 -9.33 20.31
CA ILE A 70 0.35 -9.86 19.11
C ILE A 70 0.25 -11.38 19.18
N GLU A 71 -0.47 -11.98 18.24
CA GLU A 71 -0.64 -13.44 18.19
C GLU A 71 0.52 -14.13 17.51
N ARG A 72 1.12 -13.49 16.49
CA ARG A 72 2.21 -14.09 15.73
C ARG A 72 3.14 -13.05 15.13
N PHE A 73 4.38 -13.46 14.93
CA PHE A 73 5.35 -12.78 14.09
C PHE A 73 5.68 -13.66 12.89
N LEU A 74 5.74 -13.07 11.70
CA LEU A 74 6.29 -13.72 10.51
C LEU A 74 7.71 -13.17 10.30
N LEU A 75 8.71 -14.01 10.57
CA LEU A 75 10.11 -13.61 10.66
C LEU A 75 10.94 -14.41 9.64
N GLN A 76 11.12 -13.85 8.45
CA GLN A 76 12.00 -14.44 7.43
C GLN A 76 12.66 -13.39 6.55
N HIS A 77 12.01 -12.24 6.32
CA HIS A 77 12.63 -11.14 5.61
C HIS A 77 13.94 -10.73 6.28
N THR A 78 14.95 -10.42 5.46
CA THR A 78 16.28 -10.00 5.94
C THR A 78 16.56 -8.52 5.69
N GLU A 79 15.62 -7.82 5.07
CA GLU A 79 15.56 -6.36 5.01
C GLU A 79 14.12 -5.88 5.23
N TYR A 80 13.92 -4.56 5.25
CA TYR A 80 12.62 -3.92 5.46
C TYR A 80 11.52 -4.54 4.60
N VAL A 81 10.34 -4.75 5.18
CA VAL A 81 9.15 -5.18 4.43
C VAL A 81 8.47 -3.91 3.92
N SER A 82 8.31 -3.75 2.61
CA SER A 82 7.75 -2.52 2.04
C SER A 82 6.27 -2.62 1.71
N GLY A 83 5.74 -3.83 1.58
CA GLY A 83 4.32 -4.03 1.30
C GLY A 83 3.84 -5.43 1.59
N ILE A 84 2.55 -5.52 1.89
CA ILE A 84 1.82 -6.76 2.15
C ILE A 84 0.46 -6.74 1.43
N VAL A 85 0.01 -7.89 0.92
CA VAL A 85 -1.34 -8.06 0.33
C VAL A 85 -1.94 -9.41 0.69
N LEU A 86 -3.27 -9.49 0.73
CA LEU A 86 -3.99 -10.76 0.91
C LEU A 86 -4.39 -11.35 -0.45
N ALA A 87 -3.88 -12.54 -0.74
CA ALA A 87 -4.27 -13.35 -1.89
C ALA A 87 -5.17 -14.51 -1.41
N GLY A 88 -6.47 -14.22 -1.27
CA GLY A 88 -7.39 -15.12 -0.59
C GLY A 88 -7.06 -15.23 0.91
N GLU A 89 -6.84 -16.45 1.40
CA GLU A 89 -6.44 -16.72 2.80
C GLU A 89 -4.92 -16.63 3.01
N GLN A 90 -4.14 -16.44 1.95
CA GLN A 90 -2.68 -16.31 2.03
C GLN A 90 -2.27 -14.85 2.09
N LEU A 91 -1.18 -14.59 2.81
CA LEU A 91 -0.51 -13.29 2.80
C LEU A 91 0.67 -13.36 1.84
N VAL A 92 0.84 -12.32 1.03
CA VAL A 92 2.07 -12.10 0.24
C VAL A 92 2.75 -10.86 0.80
N SER A 93 4.05 -10.96 1.06
CA SER A 93 4.88 -9.82 1.44
C SER A 93 6.01 -9.59 0.45
N ILE A 94 6.46 -8.35 0.39
CA ILE A 94 7.61 -7.93 -0.42
C ILE A 94 8.50 -7.00 0.40
N GLY A 95 9.82 -7.15 0.26
CA GLY A 95 10.80 -6.37 1.03
C GLY A 95 12.08 -6.08 0.25
N GLY A 96 12.99 -5.31 0.85
CA GLY A 96 14.28 -4.94 0.24
C GLY A 96 15.23 -6.11 -0.05
N ASP A 97 14.96 -7.27 0.55
CA ASP A 97 15.74 -8.50 0.39
C ASP A 97 15.53 -9.22 -0.96
N GLY A 98 14.82 -8.60 -1.90
CA GLY A 98 14.64 -9.14 -3.25
C GLY A 98 13.73 -10.36 -3.30
N CYS A 99 12.87 -10.55 -2.29
CA CYS A 99 11.99 -11.70 -2.19
C CYS A 99 10.51 -11.30 -2.08
N LEU A 100 9.66 -12.00 -2.85
CA LEU A 100 8.26 -12.19 -2.51
C LEU A 100 8.15 -13.40 -1.57
N MET A 101 7.44 -13.26 -0.47
CA MET A 101 7.20 -14.38 0.45
C MET A 101 5.71 -14.65 0.58
N LEU A 102 5.34 -15.92 0.46
CA LEU A 102 3.96 -16.38 0.59
C LEU A 102 3.78 -17.04 1.96
N TRP A 103 2.73 -16.68 2.67
CA TRP A 103 2.50 -17.11 4.05
C TRP A 103 1.11 -17.70 4.22
N ALA A 104 1.02 -18.71 5.09
CA ALA A 104 -0.22 -19.04 5.79
C ALA A 104 -0.19 -18.29 7.12
N LEU A 105 -1.27 -17.60 7.49
CA LEU A 105 -1.33 -16.78 8.71
C LEU A 105 -1.15 -17.63 9.99
N GLU A 106 -1.41 -18.93 9.90
CA GLU A 106 -1.24 -19.89 10.99
C GLU A 106 0.20 -20.39 11.15
N LYS A 107 1.11 -20.08 10.22
CA LYS A 107 2.49 -20.55 10.20
C LYS A 107 3.48 -19.39 10.34
N GLU A 108 4.56 -19.62 11.07
CA GLU A 108 5.64 -18.64 11.28
C GLU A 108 6.72 -18.69 10.20
N VAL A 109 6.70 -19.74 9.37
CA VAL A 109 7.62 -19.95 8.25
C VAL A 109 6.83 -19.76 6.95
N PRO A 110 7.39 -19.07 5.94
CA PRO A 110 6.69 -18.90 4.69
C PRO A 110 6.46 -20.25 4.00
N LEU A 111 5.33 -20.34 3.30
CA LEU A 111 5.02 -21.44 2.39
C LEU A 111 5.98 -21.47 1.19
N GLN A 112 6.44 -20.30 0.77
CA GLN A 112 7.36 -20.12 -0.34
C GLN A 112 8.15 -18.83 -0.20
N VAL A 113 9.43 -18.88 -0.54
CA VAL A 113 10.29 -17.71 -0.78
C VAL A 113 10.60 -17.67 -2.27
N PHE A 114 10.28 -16.54 -2.91
CA PHE A 114 10.36 -16.37 -4.35
C PHE A 114 11.27 -15.18 -4.67
N ARG A 115 12.45 -15.47 -5.22
CA ARG A 115 13.48 -14.47 -5.54
C ARG A 115 13.09 -13.70 -6.80
N VAL A 116 13.12 -12.37 -6.73
CA VAL A 116 12.75 -11.46 -7.82
C VAL A 116 13.90 -10.54 -8.28
N GLY A 117 15.00 -10.46 -7.54
CA GLY A 117 16.22 -9.75 -7.96
C GLY A 117 17.19 -9.45 -6.81
N ASP A 118 18.40 -8.97 -7.15
CA ASP A 118 19.48 -8.71 -6.16
C ASP A 118 19.64 -7.22 -5.76
N SER A 119 19.10 -6.28 -6.55
CA SER A 119 19.04 -4.84 -6.24
C SER A 119 17.59 -4.41 -6.32
N PHE A 120 16.95 -4.26 -5.17
CA PHE A 120 15.50 -4.33 -5.10
C PHE A 120 14.93 -3.30 -4.10
N ASP A 121 14.27 -2.27 -4.63
CA ASP A 121 13.62 -1.22 -3.83
C ASP A 121 12.11 -1.22 -4.10
N PRO A 122 11.34 -2.18 -3.57
CA PRO A 122 9.91 -2.28 -3.83
C PRO A 122 9.15 -1.13 -3.16
N VAL A 123 8.33 -0.42 -3.94
CA VAL A 123 7.55 0.74 -3.46
C VAL A 123 6.05 0.53 -3.53
N GLY A 124 5.59 -0.57 -4.14
CA GLY A 124 4.19 -0.92 -4.16
C GLY A 124 3.97 -2.36 -4.57
N ILE A 125 2.92 -2.95 -4.01
CA ILE A 125 2.45 -4.29 -4.30
C ILE A 125 0.92 -4.27 -4.33
N ALA A 126 0.35 -5.05 -5.24
CA ALA A 126 -1.09 -5.25 -5.36
C ALA A 126 -1.36 -6.70 -5.78
N VAL A 127 -2.59 -7.14 -5.55
CA VAL A 127 -3.10 -8.44 -6.00
C VAL A 127 -4.38 -8.19 -6.80
N ASN A 128 -4.59 -8.97 -7.85
CA ASN A 128 -5.83 -8.88 -8.60
C ASN A 128 -7.00 -9.46 -7.80
N LYS A 129 -8.22 -9.12 -8.21
CA LYS A 129 -9.44 -9.56 -7.51
C LYS A 129 -9.55 -11.08 -7.32
N ASP A 130 -9.07 -11.84 -8.30
CA ASP A 130 -9.18 -13.31 -8.30
C ASP A 130 -8.03 -13.99 -7.52
N ALA A 131 -7.10 -13.21 -6.95
CA ALA A 131 -5.92 -13.70 -6.25
C ALA A 131 -5.07 -14.67 -7.10
N THR A 132 -4.94 -14.39 -8.40
CA THR A 132 -4.16 -15.18 -9.36
C THR A 132 -2.93 -14.46 -9.89
N THR A 133 -2.80 -13.16 -9.63
CA THR A 133 -1.67 -12.35 -10.08
C THR A 133 -1.28 -11.33 -9.01
N ILE A 134 -0.01 -11.32 -8.65
CA ILE A 134 0.62 -10.30 -7.82
C ILE A 134 1.33 -9.32 -8.75
N ALA A 135 1.06 -8.03 -8.57
CA ALA A 135 1.77 -6.96 -9.25
C ALA A 135 2.66 -6.22 -8.24
N TYR A 136 3.88 -5.89 -8.63
CA TYR A 136 4.75 -5.02 -7.84
C TYR A 136 5.49 -4.01 -8.71
N VAL A 137 5.91 -2.92 -8.07
CA VAL A 137 6.64 -1.82 -8.68
C VAL A 137 7.87 -1.46 -7.85
N LEU A 138 8.95 -1.10 -8.52
CA LEU A 138 10.22 -0.77 -7.90
C LEU A 138 10.54 0.71 -8.05
N ASP A 139 11.20 1.28 -7.04
CA ASP A 139 11.70 2.65 -7.12
C ASP A 139 12.64 2.80 -8.31
N LYS A 140 12.65 4.00 -8.91
CA LYS A 140 13.53 4.39 -10.03
C LYS A 140 13.41 3.55 -11.31
N THR A 141 12.51 2.57 -11.36
CA THR A 141 12.18 1.83 -12.58
C THR A 141 10.99 2.47 -13.30
N SER A 142 10.82 2.21 -14.59
CA SER A 142 9.60 2.57 -15.34
C SER A 142 8.89 1.30 -15.80
N ALA A 143 8.56 0.44 -14.84
CA ALA A 143 7.96 -0.85 -15.12
C ALA A 143 7.01 -1.32 -14.01
N VAL A 144 6.08 -2.19 -14.39
CA VAL A 144 5.26 -3.01 -13.49
C VAL A 144 5.63 -4.46 -13.73
N HIS A 145 5.84 -5.21 -12.66
CA HIS A 145 6.14 -6.64 -12.72
C HIS A 145 4.93 -7.43 -12.24
N LEU A 146 4.56 -8.48 -12.96
CA LEU A 146 3.44 -9.36 -12.68
C LEU A 146 3.96 -10.78 -12.44
N VAL A 147 3.54 -11.40 -11.34
CA VAL A 147 3.87 -12.77 -10.95
C VAL A 147 2.56 -13.54 -10.79
N SER A 148 2.45 -14.68 -11.47
CA SER A 148 1.27 -15.54 -11.35
C SER A 148 1.27 -16.32 -10.03
N LEU A 149 0.08 -16.43 -9.43
CA LEU A 149 -0.22 -17.28 -8.29
C LEU A 149 -1.13 -18.42 -8.76
N GLU A 150 -0.57 -19.63 -8.83
CA GLU A 150 -1.28 -20.83 -9.27
C GLU A 150 -1.32 -21.86 -8.14
N ASN A 151 -2.52 -22.34 -7.81
CA ASN A 151 -2.72 -23.34 -6.76
C ASN A 151 -2.05 -22.96 -5.42
N GLY A 152 -2.08 -21.67 -5.07
CA GLY A 152 -1.47 -21.14 -3.85
C GLY A 152 0.05 -21.15 -3.85
N ARG A 153 0.68 -21.01 -5.03
CA ARG A 153 2.13 -20.89 -5.20
C ARG A 153 2.49 -19.84 -6.26
N LEU A 154 3.56 -19.10 -6.01
CA LEU A 154 4.14 -18.15 -6.96
C LEU A 154 4.88 -18.91 -8.06
N VAL A 155 4.67 -18.51 -9.32
CA VAL A 155 5.27 -19.13 -10.52
C VAL A 155 6.43 -18.27 -11.02
N GLU A 156 7.51 -18.92 -11.49
CA GLU A 156 8.80 -18.27 -11.83
C GLU A 156 8.70 -17.22 -12.95
N THR A 157 7.71 -17.33 -13.83
CA THR A 157 7.55 -16.39 -14.94
C THR A 157 7.08 -15.03 -14.42
N ILE A 158 7.97 -14.04 -14.50
CA ILE A 158 7.66 -12.64 -14.22
C ILE A 158 7.41 -11.93 -15.55
N GLN A 159 6.19 -11.45 -15.75
CA GLN A 159 5.88 -10.57 -16.88
C GLN A 159 6.19 -9.13 -16.50
N THR A 160 6.90 -8.42 -17.38
CA THR A 160 7.21 -7.00 -17.18
C THR A 160 6.46 -6.14 -18.19
N ILE A 161 5.73 -5.14 -17.69
CA ILE A 161 5.05 -4.13 -18.50
C ILE A 161 5.78 -2.81 -18.32
N ASN A 162 6.37 -2.31 -19.42
CA ASN A 162 7.09 -1.04 -19.41
C ASN A 162 6.11 0.13 -19.40
N LEU A 163 6.34 1.08 -18.49
CA LEU A 163 5.68 2.37 -18.49
C LEU A 163 6.43 3.32 -19.43
N PRO A 164 5.77 4.37 -19.95
CA PRO A 164 6.44 5.39 -20.75
C PRO A 164 7.61 6.05 -20.01
N THR A 165 8.61 6.52 -20.77
CA THR A 165 9.79 7.17 -20.21
C THR A 165 9.42 8.29 -19.25
N GLY A 166 10.04 8.28 -18.06
CA GLY A 166 9.81 9.27 -17.00
C GLY A 166 8.65 8.93 -16.05
N CYS A 167 7.81 7.93 -16.36
CA CYS A 167 6.82 7.42 -15.42
C CYS A 167 7.50 6.50 -14.40
N ARG A 168 7.84 7.04 -13.22
CA ARG A 168 8.37 6.27 -12.08
C ARG A 168 7.27 5.97 -11.06
N PRO A 169 6.82 4.71 -10.96
CA PRO A 169 5.76 4.34 -10.05
C PRO A 169 6.20 4.50 -8.59
N SER A 170 5.27 4.91 -7.74
CA SER A 170 5.42 4.95 -6.29
C SER A 170 4.38 4.10 -5.56
N THR A 171 3.35 3.64 -6.28
CA THR A 171 2.30 2.79 -5.74
C THR A 171 1.58 2.08 -6.88
N ILE A 172 0.95 0.96 -6.57
CA ILE A 172 0.09 0.21 -7.46
C ILE A 172 -1.11 -0.33 -6.69
N ALA A 173 -2.27 -0.37 -7.35
CA ALA A 173 -3.49 -0.97 -6.83
C ALA A 173 -4.21 -1.72 -7.94
N CYS A 174 -5.06 -2.69 -7.59
CA CYS A 174 -5.99 -3.30 -8.55
C CYS A 174 -7.39 -2.73 -8.33
N VAL A 175 -8.03 -2.28 -9.41
CA VAL A 175 -9.43 -1.82 -9.41
C VAL A 175 -10.19 -2.60 -10.48
N GLY A 176 -11.05 -3.52 -10.05
CA GLY A 176 -11.75 -4.41 -10.98
C GLY A 176 -10.77 -5.36 -11.68
N LYS A 177 -10.55 -5.15 -12.98
CA LYS A 177 -9.58 -5.90 -13.80
C LYS A 177 -8.33 -5.09 -14.15
N GLU A 178 -8.29 -3.83 -13.75
CA GLU A 178 -7.29 -2.87 -14.17
C GLU A 178 -6.26 -2.67 -13.05
N TRP A 179 -5.00 -2.47 -13.43
CA TRP A 179 -3.97 -2.00 -12.51
C TRP A 179 -3.90 -0.48 -12.58
N ILE A 180 -3.94 0.16 -11.43
CA ILE A 180 -3.79 1.61 -11.29
C ILE A 180 -2.43 1.89 -10.68
N ILE A 181 -1.65 2.76 -11.32
CA ILE A 181 -0.29 3.11 -10.94
C ILE A 181 -0.23 4.60 -10.67
N GLY A 182 0.26 4.98 -9.50
CA GLY A 182 0.54 6.37 -9.16
C GLY A 182 2.05 6.63 -9.18
N GLY A 183 2.44 7.79 -9.71
CA GLY A 183 3.82 8.30 -9.65
C GLY A 183 4.06 9.27 -8.49
N LYS A 184 5.33 9.46 -8.13
CA LYS A 184 5.74 10.45 -7.11
C LYS A 184 5.38 11.87 -7.54
N LEU A 185 4.96 12.70 -6.59
CA LEU A 185 4.64 14.11 -6.81
C LEU A 185 5.87 14.95 -7.22
N GLU A 186 7.05 14.56 -6.75
CA GLU A 186 8.32 15.25 -6.99
C GLU A 186 8.93 14.92 -8.37
N ASP A 187 8.59 13.75 -8.94
CA ASP A 187 9.14 13.21 -10.19
C ASP A 187 8.08 13.19 -11.31
N ALA A 188 7.40 14.32 -11.54
CA ALA A 188 6.31 14.48 -12.51
C ALA A 188 5.12 13.52 -12.24
N PRO A 189 4.13 13.93 -11.42
CA PRO A 189 3.03 13.06 -11.02
C PRO A 189 2.29 12.52 -12.24
N PHE A 190 1.97 11.23 -12.21
CA PHE A 190 1.14 10.60 -13.20
C PHE A 190 0.20 9.61 -12.54
N LEU A 191 -0.91 9.36 -13.22
CA LEU A 191 -1.76 8.22 -12.98
C LEU A 191 -1.72 7.37 -14.25
N ALA A 192 -1.44 6.09 -14.15
CA ALA A 192 -1.52 5.18 -15.28
C ALA A 192 -2.48 4.04 -14.97
N ARG A 193 -3.11 3.54 -16.02
CA ARG A 193 -3.98 2.38 -15.97
C ARG A 193 -3.43 1.33 -16.91
N ILE A 194 -3.38 0.09 -16.45
CA ILE A 194 -3.04 -1.06 -17.28
C ILE A 194 -4.27 -1.95 -17.41
N ASN A 195 -4.69 -2.20 -18.64
CA ASN A 195 -5.76 -3.12 -18.97
C ASN A 195 -5.29 -4.05 -20.08
N ASP A 196 -5.34 -5.37 -19.84
CA ASP A 196 -4.88 -6.40 -20.79
C ASP A 196 -3.49 -6.10 -21.39
N GLY A 197 -2.57 -5.57 -20.58
CA GLY A 197 -1.21 -5.21 -20.97
C GLY A 197 -1.06 -3.87 -21.69
N GLN A 198 -2.14 -3.19 -22.06
CA GLN A 198 -2.10 -1.84 -22.61
C GLN A 198 -1.98 -0.79 -21.50
N VAL A 199 -1.10 0.19 -21.69
CA VAL A 199 -0.81 1.25 -20.71
C VAL A 199 -1.43 2.56 -21.17
N ASP A 200 -2.41 3.05 -20.43
CA ASP A 200 -3.01 4.37 -20.59
C ASP A 200 -2.48 5.31 -19.51
N VAL A 201 -1.68 6.32 -19.88
CA VAL A 201 -1.19 7.32 -18.92
C VAL A 201 -2.11 8.54 -18.92
N ILE A 202 -2.68 8.81 -17.76
CA ILE A 202 -3.48 9.99 -17.45
C ILE A 202 -2.55 11.02 -16.80
N ARG A 203 -2.20 12.06 -17.57
CA ARG A 203 -1.43 13.21 -17.09
C ARG A 203 -2.31 14.43 -16.75
N ALA A 204 -3.62 14.25 -16.60
CA ALA A 204 -4.51 15.31 -16.15
C ALA A 204 -5.57 14.77 -15.19
N PHE A 205 -5.72 15.38 -14.02
CA PHE A 205 -6.74 15.00 -13.03
C PHE A 205 -7.46 16.24 -12.52
N ALA A 206 -8.80 16.26 -12.58
CA ALA A 206 -9.63 17.38 -12.09
C ALA A 206 -9.21 18.77 -12.63
N GLU A 207 -9.04 18.89 -13.95
CA GLU A 207 -8.55 20.10 -14.66
C GLU A 207 -7.11 20.52 -14.34
N LEU A 208 -6.41 19.78 -13.48
CA LEU A 208 -4.99 19.95 -13.24
C LEU A 208 -4.22 19.20 -14.32
N ASP A 209 -3.58 19.96 -15.19
CA ASP A 209 -2.59 19.46 -16.13
C ASP A 209 -1.32 19.07 -15.36
N LEU A 210 -1.10 17.77 -15.15
CA LEU A 210 0.07 17.22 -14.46
C LEU A 210 1.35 17.38 -15.28
N SER A 211 1.26 17.83 -16.55
CA SER A 211 2.41 18.10 -17.42
C SER A 211 3.00 19.51 -17.23
N LYS A 212 2.31 20.41 -16.52
CA LYS A 212 2.83 21.77 -16.25
C LYS A 212 3.73 21.77 -15.02
N GLU A 213 5.03 21.82 -15.27
CA GLU A 213 6.09 21.93 -14.27
C GLU A 213 5.95 23.17 -13.37
N SER A 214 6.34 22.99 -12.10
CA SER A 214 6.96 23.98 -11.18
C SER A 214 6.13 24.84 -10.22
N GLN A 215 4.80 24.96 -10.30
CA GLN A 215 4.08 25.76 -9.29
C GLN A 215 3.56 24.94 -8.13
N ASP A 216 4.46 24.77 -7.15
CA ASP A 216 4.21 24.47 -5.74
C ASP A 216 2.91 23.67 -5.50
N TRP A 217 2.98 22.36 -5.77
CA TRP A 217 1.89 21.43 -5.55
C TRP A 217 1.30 21.52 -4.13
N SER A 218 2.12 21.96 -3.15
CA SER A 218 1.63 22.20 -1.79
C SER A 218 0.57 23.31 -1.75
N GLN A 219 0.68 24.35 -2.57
CA GLN A 219 -0.32 25.41 -2.69
C GLN A 219 -1.58 24.93 -3.40
N ILE A 220 -1.45 24.14 -4.47
CA ILE A 220 -2.60 23.60 -5.21
C ILE A 220 -3.40 22.67 -4.29
N VAL A 221 -2.76 21.70 -3.65
CA VAL A 221 -3.42 20.77 -2.71
C VAL A 221 -4.00 21.54 -1.52
N ARG A 222 -3.27 22.49 -0.93
CA ARG A 222 -3.80 23.34 0.16
C ARG A 222 -4.96 24.21 -0.30
N SER A 223 -4.96 24.72 -1.52
CA SER A 223 -6.06 25.53 -2.08
C SER A 223 -7.32 24.68 -2.28
N HIS A 224 -7.16 23.43 -2.73
CA HIS A 224 -8.26 22.52 -2.95
C HIS A 224 -8.83 21.99 -1.63
N LEU A 225 -7.97 21.65 -0.67
CA LEU A 225 -8.38 21.32 0.71
C LEU A 225 -9.04 22.51 1.42
N ARG A 226 -8.64 23.76 1.12
CA ARG A 226 -9.35 24.97 1.61
C ARG A 226 -10.74 25.12 1.00
N LYS A 227 -10.92 24.77 -0.29
CA LYS A 227 -12.25 24.75 -0.94
C LYS A 227 -13.16 23.65 -0.42
N LEU A 228 -12.59 22.57 0.11
CA LEU A 228 -13.29 21.47 0.78
C LEU A 228 -13.56 21.73 2.27
N LYS A 229 -13.17 22.89 2.82
CA LYS A 229 -13.59 23.26 4.17
C LYS A 229 -15.11 23.44 4.18
N TYR A 230 -15.76 22.64 5.02
CA TYR A 230 -17.16 22.74 5.40
C TYR A 230 -17.58 24.19 5.68
N PRO A 231 -18.86 24.55 5.48
CA PRO A 231 -19.38 25.82 5.95
C PRO A 231 -18.99 25.97 7.41
N LYS A 232 -18.40 27.12 7.76
CA LYS A 232 -18.35 27.50 9.17
C LYS A 232 -19.80 27.58 9.63
N ASP A 233 -20.16 26.87 10.70
CA ASP A 233 -21.37 27.21 11.42
C ASP A 233 -21.22 28.67 11.87
N ASP A 234 -22.01 29.56 11.29
CA ASP A 234 -22.20 30.93 11.75
C ASP A 234 -23.08 30.88 13.02
N SER A 235 -22.54 30.29 14.09
CA SER A 235 -23.18 30.27 15.40
C SER A 235 -22.26 30.82 16.50
N ASP A 236 -21.48 31.85 16.16
CA ASP A 236 -20.90 32.78 17.15
C ASP A 236 -21.13 34.21 16.63
N ALA A 237 -22.41 34.55 16.46
CA ALA A 237 -22.88 35.91 16.60
C ALA A 237 -23.60 35.97 17.96
N ASP A 238 -23.21 36.97 18.75
CA ASP A 238 -23.69 37.32 20.11
C ASP A 238 -22.92 36.68 21.27
N GLU A 239 -21.79 37.31 21.64
CA GLU A 239 -21.55 37.89 22.98
C GLU A 239 -20.38 38.89 22.96
#